data_AF-A0A7S0B2G9-F1
#
_entry.id   AF-A0A7S0B2G9-F1
#
_cell.length_a   1.000
_cell.length_b   1.000
_cell.length_c   1.000
_cell.angle_alpha   90.00
_cell.angle_beta   90.00
_cell.angle_gamma   90.00
#
_symmetry.space_group_name_H-M   'P 1'
#
loop_
_entity.id
_entity.type
_entity.pdbx_description
1 polymer ?
#
loop_
_entity_poly.entity_id
_entity_poly.type
_entity_poly.pdbx_seq_one_letter_code
_entity_poly.pdbx_strand_id
1 'polypeptide(L)'
;RTSCGIAQALGGIMAPMKGESYKITGDPRVPDGESGSMVKMTCSRSNFRAVGWKDADFEKPLITIAAPYSNSMPCNNQFRELADILAEEVERLGGKAHLCFTPVISDGQSQGARAMRYSLVSREHICDCIEIMHEGYHADALITLGGCDKSVPAAVMPIARKDLIGLSLFGGPALPGVQKRACGGDEPPRNLDPGSVMEAIGAFGNGLIDMEELHRIECAALPGSGTCSAMFTACTMASAVEAMGMALPGTASHAATTREDYRSVTAQKRIDCALTAQAL
;
A
#
# COMPACT_ATOMS: atom_id res chain seq x y z
N ARG A 1 -13.87 -14.21 24.55
CA ARG A 1 -14.65 -15.46 24.37
C ARG A 1 -15.79 -15.32 23.34
N THR A 2 -15.74 -14.34 22.46
CA THR A 2 -16.75 -14.09 21.41
C THR A 2 -16.19 -14.17 19.98
N SER A 3 -14.90 -14.44 19.81
CA SER A 3 -14.23 -14.58 18.50
C SER A 3 -14.33 -15.98 17.87
N CYS A 4 -14.82 -16.98 18.61
CA CYS A 4 -14.94 -18.37 18.11
C CYS A 4 -16.27 -18.63 17.38
N GLY A 5 -17.28 -17.76 17.54
CA GLY A 5 -18.65 -18.01 17.06
C GLY A 5 -18.93 -17.60 15.61
N ILE A 6 -18.12 -16.73 15.01
CA ILE A 6 -18.36 -16.26 13.63
C ILE A 6 -17.83 -17.26 12.60
N ALA A 7 -16.70 -17.93 12.89
CA ALA A 7 -16.14 -18.95 12.00
C ALA A 7 -17.04 -20.19 11.85
N GLN A 8 -17.87 -20.51 12.85
CA GLN A 8 -18.80 -21.64 12.80
C GLN A 8 -20.13 -21.32 12.09
N ALA A 9 -20.47 -20.03 11.90
CA ALA A 9 -21.72 -19.63 11.23
C ALA A 9 -21.61 -19.62 9.69
N LEU A 10 -20.39 -19.66 9.14
CA LEU A 10 -20.13 -19.67 7.69
C LEU A 10 -19.81 -21.08 7.15
N GLY A 11 -20.28 -22.12 7.84
CA GLY A 11 -20.12 -23.53 7.47
C GLY A 11 -20.97 -23.98 6.27
N GLY A 12 -21.07 -23.16 5.23
CA GLY A 12 -21.89 -23.47 4.05
C GLY A 12 -21.47 -22.65 2.83
N ILE A 13 -20.66 -23.29 1.97
CA ILE A 13 -20.40 -22.89 0.57
C ILE A 13 -19.57 -21.59 0.42
N MET A 14 -18.31 -21.58 0.86
CA MET A 14 -17.32 -20.73 0.18
C MET A 14 -17.00 -21.39 -1.16
N ALA A 15 -17.41 -20.78 -2.27
CA ALA A 15 -16.90 -21.17 -3.58
C ALA A 15 -15.36 -21.04 -3.57
N PRO A 16 -14.62 -21.94 -4.24
CA PRO A 16 -13.17 -21.81 -4.31
C PRO A 16 -12.80 -20.48 -4.98
N MET A 17 -12.00 -19.65 -4.31
CA MET A 17 -11.50 -18.37 -4.85
C MET A 17 -10.70 -18.56 -6.15
N LYS A 18 -10.10 -19.75 -6.33
CA LYS A 18 -9.41 -20.16 -7.54
C LYS A 18 -10.38 -20.23 -8.73
N GLY A 19 -10.20 -19.37 -9.72
CA GLY A 19 -11.05 -19.35 -10.91
C GLY A 19 -10.37 -18.74 -12.11
N GLU A 20 -10.11 -17.43 -12.08
CA GLU A 20 -9.54 -16.69 -13.19
C GLU A 20 -8.12 -17.16 -13.51
N SER A 21 -7.33 -17.47 -12.49
CA SER A 21 -5.92 -17.83 -12.67
C SER A 21 -5.72 -19.15 -13.41
N TYR A 22 -6.75 -20.01 -13.49
CA TYR A 22 -6.72 -21.20 -14.33
C TYR A 22 -6.45 -20.88 -15.81
N LYS A 23 -6.81 -19.69 -16.29
CA LYS A 23 -6.54 -19.26 -17.67
C LYS A 23 -5.04 -19.26 -18.01
N ILE A 24 -4.18 -19.14 -17.01
CA ILE A 24 -2.72 -19.19 -17.18
C ILE A 24 -2.04 -20.32 -16.41
N THR A 25 -2.67 -20.87 -15.37
CA THR A 25 -2.12 -22.02 -14.63
C THR A 25 -2.56 -23.37 -15.20
N GLY A 26 -3.55 -23.38 -16.10
CA GLY A 26 -4.15 -24.59 -16.67
C GLY A 26 -5.31 -25.08 -15.82
N ASP A 27 -6.49 -25.23 -16.43
CA ASP A 27 -7.67 -25.83 -15.81
C ASP A 27 -7.74 -27.34 -16.16
N PRO A 28 -7.72 -28.25 -15.16
CA PRO A 28 -7.86 -29.68 -15.41
C PRO A 28 -9.25 -30.09 -15.93
N ARG A 29 -10.25 -29.20 -15.83
CA ARG A 29 -11.62 -29.44 -16.33
C ARG A 29 -11.77 -29.09 -17.81
N VAL A 30 -10.81 -28.36 -18.38
CA VAL A 30 -10.84 -27.90 -19.77
C VAL A 30 -10.14 -28.93 -20.68
N PRO A 31 -10.75 -29.37 -21.79
CA PRO A 31 -10.14 -30.33 -22.70
C PRO A 31 -8.79 -29.85 -23.25
N ASP A 32 -7.83 -30.76 -23.44
CA ASP A 32 -6.44 -30.45 -23.80
C ASP A 32 -6.27 -29.55 -25.05
N GLY A 33 -7.21 -29.62 -26.00
CA GLY A 33 -7.18 -28.81 -27.23
C GLY A 33 -7.57 -27.34 -27.06
N GLU A 34 -8.25 -27.00 -25.96
CA GLU A 34 -8.85 -25.69 -25.73
C GLU A 34 -7.93 -24.71 -24.99
N SER A 35 -8.20 -23.40 -25.15
CA SER A 35 -7.45 -22.37 -24.44
C SER A 35 -7.64 -22.49 -22.93
N GLY A 36 -6.56 -22.32 -22.17
CA GLY A 36 -6.58 -22.48 -20.71
C GLY A 36 -6.51 -23.94 -20.23
N SER A 37 -6.42 -24.94 -21.12
CA SER A 37 -6.20 -26.33 -20.73
C SER A 37 -4.82 -26.55 -20.09
N MET A 38 -4.70 -27.64 -19.34
CA MET A 38 -3.42 -28.06 -18.76
C MET A 38 -2.29 -28.18 -19.80
N VAL A 39 -2.60 -28.74 -20.98
CA VAL A 39 -1.63 -28.91 -22.07
C VAL A 39 -1.23 -27.56 -22.67
N LYS A 40 -2.20 -26.69 -23.00
CA LYS A 40 -1.91 -25.38 -23.59
C LYS A 40 -1.15 -24.46 -22.63
N MET A 41 -1.39 -24.57 -21.33
CA MET A 41 -0.72 -23.76 -20.31
C MET A 41 0.63 -24.32 -19.84
N THR A 42 1.16 -25.37 -20.49
CA THR A 42 2.47 -25.96 -20.14
C THR A 42 3.61 -24.93 -20.16
N CYS A 43 3.65 -24.04 -21.17
CA CYS A 43 4.67 -23.00 -21.25
C CYS A 43 4.59 -22.01 -20.08
N SER A 44 3.37 -21.54 -19.77
CA SER A 44 3.13 -20.65 -18.62
C SER A 44 3.57 -21.30 -17.30
N ARG A 45 3.11 -22.53 -17.04
CA ARG A 45 3.50 -23.30 -15.85
C ARG A 45 5.01 -23.53 -15.77
N SER A 46 5.68 -23.74 -16.90
CA SER A 46 7.14 -23.86 -16.92
C SER A 46 7.85 -22.58 -16.47
N ASN A 47 7.32 -21.41 -16.85
CA ASN A 47 7.85 -20.12 -16.38
C ASN A 47 7.58 -19.92 -14.88
N PHE A 48 6.39 -20.28 -14.40
CA PHE A 48 6.09 -20.24 -12.96
C PHE A 48 7.02 -21.15 -12.13
N ARG A 49 7.37 -22.34 -12.66
CA ARG A 49 8.34 -23.22 -12.01
C ARG A 49 9.75 -22.63 -11.96
N ALA A 50 10.16 -21.89 -12.99
CA ALA A 50 11.46 -21.24 -13.01
C ALA A 50 11.61 -20.19 -11.88
N VAL A 51 10.50 -19.60 -11.43
CA VAL A 51 10.47 -18.69 -10.26
C VAL A 51 10.13 -19.40 -8.94
N GLY A 52 10.13 -20.74 -8.93
CA GLY A 52 10.06 -21.55 -7.71
C GLY A 52 8.69 -22.15 -7.37
N TRP A 53 7.68 -22.04 -8.25
CA TRP A 53 6.38 -22.69 -8.01
C TRP A 53 6.48 -24.22 -8.05
N LYS A 54 5.70 -24.86 -7.17
CA LYS A 54 5.55 -26.32 -7.08
C LYS A 54 4.14 -26.73 -7.55
N ASP A 55 3.92 -28.03 -7.68
CA ASP A 55 2.63 -28.57 -8.16
C ASP A 55 1.45 -28.08 -7.33
N ALA A 56 1.61 -28.09 -6.00
CA ALA A 56 0.58 -27.62 -5.06
C ALA A 56 0.26 -26.12 -5.20
N ASP A 57 1.17 -25.30 -5.74
CA ASP A 57 0.94 -23.87 -5.90
C ASP A 57 -0.05 -23.57 -7.04
N PHE A 58 -0.14 -24.44 -8.05
CA PHE A 58 -1.07 -24.24 -9.17
C PHE A 58 -2.54 -24.44 -8.78
N GLU A 59 -2.80 -25.10 -7.65
CA GLU A 59 -4.15 -25.30 -7.10
C GLU A 59 -4.61 -24.15 -6.20
N LYS A 60 -3.69 -23.28 -5.78
CA LYS A 60 -3.98 -22.14 -4.90
C LYS A 60 -4.52 -20.93 -5.67
N PRO A 61 -5.44 -20.14 -5.10
CA PRO A 61 -5.84 -18.87 -5.70
C PRO A 61 -4.64 -17.92 -5.78
N LEU A 62 -4.46 -17.28 -6.93
CA LEU A 62 -3.37 -16.34 -7.19
C LEU A 62 -3.80 -14.95 -6.74
N ILE A 63 -3.11 -14.38 -5.75
CA ILE A 63 -3.45 -13.07 -5.16
C ILE A 63 -2.39 -12.06 -5.60
N THR A 64 -2.82 -11.04 -6.33
CA THR A 64 -1.93 -9.91 -6.65
C THR A 64 -1.79 -9.02 -5.43
N ILE A 65 -0.56 -8.65 -5.08
CA ILE A 65 -0.26 -7.63 -4.07
C ILE A 65 0.45 -6.48 -4.77
N ALA A 66 -0.25 -5.36 -4.93
CA ALA A 66 0.23 -4.22 -5.68
C ALA A 66 0.72 -3.09 -4.77
N ALA A 67 1.97 -2.68 -4.95
CA ALA A 67 2.66 -1.76 -4.05
C ALA A 67 3.39 -0.64 -4.83
N PRO A 68 2.85 0.59 -4.85
CA PRO A 68 3.59 1.76 -5.33
C PRO A 68 4.78 2.00 -4.41
N TYR A 69 6.01 1.88 -4.93
CA TYR A 69 7.21 1.86 -4.09
C TYR A 69 8.29 2.80 -4.61
N SER A 70 8.91 3.52 -3.69
CA SER A 70 10.15 4.26 -3.93
C SER A 70 10.91 4.38 -2.62
N ASN A 71 12.21 4.06 -2.66
CA ASN A 71 13.11 4.26 -1.52
C ASN A 71 13.42 5.74 -1.25
N SER A 72 13.04 6.64 -2.17
CA SER A 72 13.42 8.05 -2.16
C SER A 72 12.39 8.95 -1.48
N MET A 73 11.27 8.40 -1.00
CA MET A 73 10.19 9.18 -0.37
C MET A 73 9.64 8.49 0.88
N PRO A 74 9.33 9.24 1.96
CA PRO A 74 8.91 8.65 3.23
C PRO A 74 7.55 7.96 3.15
N CYS A 75 6.64 8.42 2.29
CA CYS A 75 5.27 7.91 2.21
C CYS A 75 5.16 6.45 1.76
N ASN A 76 6.16 5.94 1.03
CA ASN A 76 6.10 4.64 0.35
C ASN A 76 7.39 3.80 0.52
N ASN A 77 8.41 4.30 1.22
CA ASN A 77 9.70 3.60 1.39
C ASN A 77 9.60 2.27 2.18
N GLN A 78 8.50 2.05 2.92
CA GLN A 78 8.22 0.81 3.65
C GLN A 78 7.36 -0.17 2.85
N PHE A 79 6.88 0.19 1.66
CA PHE A 79 5.89 -0.64 0.95
C PHE A 79 6.44 -1.97 0.47
N ARG A 80 7.76 -2.05 0.25
CA ARG A 80 8.41 -3.33 -0.01
C ARG A 80 8.25 -4.29 1.16
N GLU A 81 8.55 -3.83 2.37
CA GLU A 81 8.41 -4.65 3.58
C GLU A 81 6.94 -5.02 3.84
N LEU A 82 6.01 -4.07 3.70
CA LEU A 82 4.57 -4.35 3.83
C LEU A 82 4.07 -5.37 2.80
N ALA A 83 4.54 -5.28 1.56
CA ALA A 83 4.20 -6.24 0.51
C ALA A 83 4.75 -7.64 0.83
N ASP A 84 5.99 -7.73 1.32
CA ASP A 84 6.60 -9.01 1.73
C ASP A 84 5.80 -9.65 2.88
N ILE A 85 5.39 -8.87 3.90
CA ILE A 85 4.53 -9.35 5.00
C ILE A 85 3.18 -9.85 4.47
N LEU A 86 2.54 -9.08 3.58
CA LEU A 86 1.27 -9.49 2.97
C LEU A 86 1.42 -10.80 2.17
N ALA A 87 2.52 -10.97 1.44
CA ALA A 87 2.78 -12.19 0.68
C ALA A 87 2.94 -13.41 1.60
N GLU A 88 3.66 -13.26 2.71
CA GLU A 88 3.80 -14.31 3.72
C GLU A 88 2.43 -14.71 4.31
N GLU A 89 1.60 -13.73 4.65
CA GLU A 89 0.26 -14.00 5.21
C GLU A 89 -0.69 -14.65 4.20
N VAL A 90 -0.67 -14.20 2.94
CA VAL A 90 -1.43 -14.83 1.85
C VAL A 90 -1.01 -16.29 1.66
N GLU A 91 0.29 -16.57 1.62
CA GLU A 91 0.81 -17.93 1.46
C GLU A 91 0.46 -18.82 2.66
N ARG A 92 0.51 -18.26 3.88
CA ARG A 92 0.10 -18.95 5.12
C ARG A 92 -1.38 -19.32 5.11
N LEU A 93 -2.23 -18.52 4.47
CA LEU A 93 -3.67 -18.74 4.34
C LEU A 93 -4.04 -19.64 3.15
N GLY A 94 -3.05 -20.14 2.40
CA GLY A 94 -3.27 -21.08 1.29
C GLY A 94 -3.47 -20.41 -0.07
N GLY A 95 -3.26 -19.09 -0.19
CA GLY A 95 -3.15 -18.40 -1.46
C GLY A 95 -1.73 -18.49 -2.03
N LYS A 96 -1.57 -18.06 -3.28
CA LYS A 96 -0.26 -17.87 -3.92
C LYS A 96 -0.03 -16.40 -4.18
N ALA A 97 1.03 -15.83 -3.61
CA ALA A 97 1.29 -14.40 -3.70
C ALA A 97 1.96 -14.02 -5.03
N HIS A 98 1.47 -12.96 -5.66
CA HIS A 98 2.06 -12.31 -6.82
C HIS A 98 2.36 -10.83 -6.49
N LEU A 99 3.62 -10.55 -6.14
CA LEU A 99 4.06 -9.19 -5.82
C LEU A 99 4.27 -8.34 -7.07
N CYS A 100 3.73 -7.13 -7.04
CA CYS A 100 3.73 -6.19 -8.14
C CYS A 100 4.08 -4.79 -7.62
N PHE A 101 5.08 -4.15 -8.22
CA PHE A 101 5.48 -2.79 -7.82
C PHE A 101 5.18 -1.79 -8.92
N THR A 102 4.70 -0.60 -8.54
CA THR A 102 4.41 0.49 -9.49
C THR A 102 5.25 1.73 -9.21
N PRO A 103 5.49 2.59 -10.22
CA PRO A 103 6.09 3.90 -10.02
C PRO A 103 5.22 4.78 -9.11
N VAL A 104 5.82 5.66 -8.32
CA VAL A 104 5.09 6.61 -7.46
C VAL A 104 5.82 7.95 -7.40
N ILE A 105 5.06 9.04 -7.24
CA ILE A 105 5.56 10.42 -7.14
C ILE A 105 5.28 10.95 -5.73
N SER A 106 6.25 11.69 -5.17
CA SER A 106 6.06 12.45 -3.94
C SER A 106 5.59 13.87 -4.24
N ASP A 107 4.39 14.20 -3.80
CA ASP A 107 3.88 15.58 -3.89
C ASP A 107 4.72 16.53 -3.05
N GLY A 108 5.14 16.11 -1.85
CA GLY A 108 6.00 16.91 -0.97
C GLY A 108 7.36 17.27 -1.59
N GLN A 109 7.99 16.35 -2.32
CA GLN A 109 9.29 16.61 -2.97
C GLN A 109 9.16 17.35 -4.31
N SER A 110 8.05 17.15 -5.03
CA SER A 110 7.84 17.77 -6.34
C SER A 110 7.24 19.17 -6.24
N GLN A 111 6.72 19.56 -5.07
CA GLN A 111 6.11 20.87 -4.81
C GLN A 111 7.07 22.01 -5.16
N GLY A 112 6.56 23.01 -5.89
CA GLY A 112 7.36 24.17 -6.34
C GLY A 112 8.30 23.90 -7.51
N ALA A 113 8.48 22.64 -7.93
CA ALA A 113 9.28 22.26 -9.09
C ALA A 113 8.42 21.93 -10.32
N ARG A 114 9.03 21.94 -11.51
CA ARG A 114 8.38 21.48 -12.76
C ARG A 114 7.89 20.02 -12.67
N ALA A 115 8.49 19.23 -11.77
CA ALA A 115 8.11 17.86 -11.47
C ALA A 115 6.65 17.73 -11.01
N MET A 116 6.05 18.76 -10.40
CA MET A 116 4.64 18.72 -9.96
C MET A 116 3.64 18.44 -11.10
N ARG A 117 4.04 18.69 -12.36
CA ARG A 117 3.23 18.30 -13.54
C ARG A 117 3.00 16.79 -13.65
N TYR A 118 3.82 15.97 -13.00
CA TYR A 118 3.70 14.52 -12.96
C TYR A 118 2.87 13.99 -11.77
N SER A 119 2.45 14.84 -10.84
CA SER A 119 1.67 14.40 -9.67
C SER A 119 0.34 13.78 -10.08
N LEU A 120 -0.61 14.56 -10.63
CA LEU A 120 -1.97 14.04 -10.88
C LEU A 120 -1.99 12.89 -11.90
N VAL A 121 -1.19 12.98 -12.97
CA VAL A 121 -1.10 11.92 -13.99
C VAL A 121 -0.53 10.61 -13.42
N SER A 122 0.26 10.66 -12.34
CA SER A 122 0.74 9.44 -11.67
C SER A 122 -0.41 8.58 -11.14
N ARG A 123 -1.58 9.17 -10.81
CA ARG A 123 -2.77 8.42 -10.39
C ARG A 123 -3.21 7.42 -11.46
N GLU A 124 -3.38 7.90 -12.69
CA GLU A 124 -3.78 7.04 -13.82
C GLU A 124 -2.72 6.00 -14.10
N HIS A 125 -1.45 6.42 -14.11
CA HIS A 125 -0.35 5.50 -14.41
C HIS A 125 -0.22 4.39 -13.38
N ILE A 126 -0.36 4.69 -12.08
CA ILE A 126 -0.39 3.68 -11.02
C ILE A 126 -1.57 2.73 -11.23
N CYS A 127 -2.78 3.27 -11.44
CA CYS A 127 -3.97 2.44 -11.68
C CYS A 127 -3.77 1.49 -12.85
N ASP A 128 -3.32 1.99 -14.00
CA ASP A 128 -3.12 1.20 -15.21
C ASP A 128 -2.02 0.15 -15.00
N CYS A 129 -0.95 0.46 -14.28
CA CYS A 129 0.06 -0.52 -13.92
C CYS A 129 -0.50 -1.66 -13.05
N ILE A 130 -1.31 -1.33 -12.03
CA ILE A 130 -1.95 -2.34 -11.18
C ILE A 130 -2.88 -3.23 -12.01
N GLU A 131 -3.72 -2.61 -12.85
CA GLU A 131 -4.66 -3.32 -13.72
C GLU A 131 -3.94 -4.28 -14.69
N ILE A 132 -2.90 -3.80 -15.37
CA ILE A 132 -2.10 -4.61 -16.30
C ILE A 132 -1.45 -5.81 -15.59
N MET A 133 -0.90 -5.60 -14.39
CA MET A 133 -0.25 -6.67 -13.65
C MET A 133 -1.25 -7.68 -13.08
N HIS A 134 -2.42 -7.23 -12.62
CA HIS A 134 -3.45 -8.14 -12.13
C HIS A 134 -4.06 -8.97 -13.26
N GLU A 135 -4.54 -8.30 -14.31
CA GLU A 135 -5.23 -8.93 -15.45
C GLU A 135 -4.28 -9.75 -16.31
N GLY A 136 -3.05 -9.27 -16.51
CA GLY A 136 -2.02 -9.98 -17.29
C GLY A 136 -1.62 -11.31 -16.67
N TYR A 137 -1.75 -11.44 -15.35
CA TYR A 137 -1.55 -12.70 -14.62
C TYR A 137 -2.87 -13.40 -14.28
N HIS A 138 -4.00 -12.91 -14.77
CA HIS A 138 -5.34 -13.44 -14.49
C HIS A 138 -5.52 -13.79 -13.00
N ALA A 139 -5.02 -12.94 -12.11
CA ALA A 139 -5.06 -13.24 -10.68
C ALA A 139 -6.51 -13.26 -10.18
N ASP A 140 -6.77 -14.05 -9.15
CA ASP A 140 -8.11 -14.30 -8.63
C ASP A 140 -8.62 -13.18 -7.71
N ALA A 141 -7.69 -12.48 -7.03
CA ALA A 141 -8.01 -11.36 -6.16
C ALA A 141 -6.81 -10.39 -6.03
N LEU A 142 -7.07 -9.21 -5.46
CA LEU A 142 -6.13 -8.09 -5.41
C LEU A 142 -6.06 -7.45 -4.01
N ILE A 143 -4.86 -7.35 -3.46
CA ILE A 143 -4.54 -6.46 -2.33
C ILE A 143 -3.73 -5.29 -2.85
N THR A 144 -4.15 -4.06 -2.58
CA THR A 144 -3.41 -2.87 -3.00
C THR A 144 -2.90 -2.07 -1.81
N LEU A 145 -1.67 -1.57 -1.89
CA LEU A 145 -1.12 -0.62 -0.92
C LEU A 145 -1.27 0.82 -1.43
N GLY A 146 -1.79 1.71 -0.59
CA GLY A 146 -1.90 3.14 -0.84
C GLY A 146 -1.13 3.96 0.19
N GLY A 147 -0.36 4.96 -0.24
CA GLY A 147 0.51 5.78 0.61
C GLY A 147 0.40 7.27 0.27
N CYS A 148 1.34 7.79 -0.52
CA CYS A 148 1.31 9.19 -0.95
C CYS A 148 0.02 9.56 -1.71
N ASP A 149 -0.33 10.85 -1.68
CA ASP A 149 -1.61 11.43 -2.13
C ASP A 149 -2.29 10.73 -3.30
N LYS A 150 -1.61 10.62 -4.45
CA LYS A 150 -2.21 10.08 -5.68
C LYS A 150 -2.25 8.55 -5.71
N SER A 151 -1.42 7.89 -4.92
CA SER A 151 -1.36 6.43 -4.85
C SER A 151 -2.56 5.82 -4.11
N VAL A 152 -3.14 6.53 -3.13
CA VAL A 152 -4.31 6.04 -2.37
C VAL A 152 -5.55 5.85 -3.26
N PRO A 153 -6.01 6.86 -4.04
CA PRO A 153 -7.11 6.64 -4.98
C PRO A 153 -6.72 5.67 -6.10
N ALA A 154 -5.47 5.73 -6.59
CA ALA A 154 -5.02 4.83 -7.66
C ALA A 154 -5.04 3.35 -7.25
N ALA A 155 -4.86 3.04 -5.97
CA ALA A 155 -4.92 1.69 -5.43
C ALA A 155 -6.33 1.07 -5.55
N VAL A 156 -7.39 1.87 -5.36
CA VAL A 156 -8.79 1.37 -5.40
C VAL A 156 -9.45 1.48 -6.77
N MET A 157 -8.97 2.37 -7.64
CA MET A 157 -9.47 2.53 -9.00
C MET A 157 -9.52 1.23 -9.83
N PRO A 158 -8.49 0.37 -9.88
CA PRO A 158 -8.56 -0.86 -10.67
C PRO A 158 -9.62 -1.83 -10.13
N ILE A 159 -9.78 -1.91 -8.80
CA ILE A 159 -10.82 -2.73 -8.16
C ILE A 159 -12.21 -2.30 -8.66
N ALA A 160 -12.48 -0.99 -8.65
CA ALA A 160 -13.75 -0.45 -9.11
C ALA A 160 -13.95 -0.51 -10.64
N ARG A 161 -12.89 -0.28 -11.44
CA ARG A 161 -12.97 -0.31 -12.92
C ARG A 161 -13.32 -1.70 -13.44
N LYS A 162 -12.83 -2.74 -12.77
CA LYS A 162 -12.86 -4.13 -13.23
C LYS A 162 -13.75 -5.03 -12.40
N ASP A 163 -14.41 -4.48 -11.37
CA ASP A 163 -15.25 -5.23 -10.43
C ASP A 163 -14.50 -6.42 -9.80
N LEU A 164 -13.26 -6.16 -9.37
CA LEU A 164 -12.37 -7.19 -8.83
C LEU A 164 -12.69 -7.50 -7.37
N ILE A 165 -12.40 -8.72 -6.95
CA ILE A 165 -12.33 -9.06 -5.54
C ILE A 165 -11.05 -8.44 -4.99
N GLY A 166 -11.16 -7.41 -4.15
CA GLY A 166 -9.97 -6.79 -3.59
C GLY A 166 -10.18 -5.85 -2.41
N LEU A 167 -9.10 -5.66 -1.67
CA LEU A 167 -9.02 -4.76 -0.52
C LEU A 167 -7.78 -3.87 -0.64
N SER A 168 -7.90 -2.64 -0.13
CA SER A 168 -6.80 -1.69 -0.04
C SER A 168 -6.32 -1.58 1.40
N LEU A 169 -5.00 -1.47 1.57
CA LEU A 169 -4.36 -1.20 2.85
C LEU A 169 -3.57 0.10 2.77
N PHE A 170 -3.83 1.00 3.71
CA PHE A 170 -3.10 2.26 3.82
C PHE A 170 -1.77 2.06 4.55
N GLY A 171 -0.70 2.66 4.04
CA GLY A 171 0.66 2.59 4.63
C GLY A 171 0.79 3.23 6.02
N GLY A 172 -0.10 4.16 6.34
CA GLY A 172 -0.17 4.83 7.64
C GLY A 172 0.50 6.22 7.65
N PRO A 173 0.02 7.13 8.50
CA PRO A 173 0.63 8.44 8.66
C PRO A 173 1.99 8.32 9.38
N ALA A 174 2.92 9.21 9.01
CA ALA A 174 4.12 9.44 9.79
C ALA A 174 3.75 10.12 11.12
N LEU A 175 4.61 9.97 12.12
CA LEU A 175 4.50 10.76 13.34
C LEU A 175 5.03 12.18 13.11
N PRO A 176 4.44 13.22 13.74
CA PRO A 176 4.90 14.59 13.58
C PRO A 176 6.33 14.73 14.12
N GLY A 177 7.11 15.54 13.40
CA GLY A 177 8.41 16.01 13.85
C GLY A 177 8.29 16.81 15.16
N VAL A 178 9.34 16.81 15.97
CA VAL A 178 9.35 17.55 17.24
C VAL A 178 10.57 18.45 17.28
N GLN A 179 10.33 19.77 17.27
CA GLN A 179 11.37 20.77 17.41
C GLN A 179 11.42 21.27 18.86
N LYS A 180 12.58 21.14 19.50
CA LYS A 180 12.87 21.83 20.76
C LYS A 180 13.23 23.28 20.43
N ARG A 181 12.54 24.26 21.02
CA ARG A 181 12.84 25.69 20.80
C ARG A 181 14.21 26.04 21.41
N ALA A 182 14.99 26.85 20.69
CA ALA A 182 16.41 27.07 20.93
C ALA A 182 16.75 27.92 22.18
N CYS A 183 15.76 28.48 22.87
CA CYS A 183 15.97 29.40 23.98
C CYS A 183 15.27 28.85 25.21
N GLY A 184 15.99 28.72 26.34
CA GLY A 184 15.56 28.07 27.59
C GLY A 184 14.37 28.71 28.32
N GLY A 185 13.23 28.84 27.65
CA GLY A 185 11.93 29.10 28.24
C GLY A 185 11.08 27.84 28.32
N ASP A 186 10.11 27.83 29.23
CA ASP A 186 9.16 26.72 29.49
C ASP A 186 8.12 26.49 28.37
N GLU A 187 8.41 26.92 27.14
CA GLU A 187 7.47 26.76 26.03
C GLU A 187 7.44 25.29 25.57
N PRO A 188 6.24 24.75 25.32
CA PRO A 188 6.10 23.37 24.90
C PRO A 188 6.77 23.14 23.53
N PRO A 189 7.37 21.95 23.32
CA PRO A 189 7.96 21.60 22.04
C PRO A 189 6.94 21.74 20.90
N ARG A 190 7.41 22.26 19.75
CA ARG A 190 6.56 22.47 18.58
C ARG A 190 6.50 21.18 17.76
N ASN A 191 5.29 20.72 17.47
CA ASN A 191 5.07 19.68 16.46
C ASN A 191 5.22 20.29 15.08
N LEU A 192 5.92 19.57 14.20
CA LEU A 192 6.16 19.94 12.82
C LEU A 192 5.58 18.89 11.88
N ASP A 193 5.12 19.37 10.73
CA ASP A 193 4.61 18.58 9.63
C ASP A 193 5.01 19.24 8.29
N PRO A 194 4.66 18.68 7.13
CA PRO A 194 4.96 19.30 5.84
C PRO A 194 4.42 20.72 5.66
N GLY A 195 3.27 21.04 6.27
CA GLY A 195 2.71 22.39 6.22
C GLY A 195 3.59 23.40 6.96
N SER A 196 4.14 22.98 8.10
CA SER A 196 5.08 23.77 8.91
C SER A 196 6.34 24.17 8.13
N VAL A 197 6.84 23.29 7.25
CA VAL A 197 7.97 23.59 6.36
C VAL A 197 7.58 24.63 5.31
N MET A 198 6.39 24.52 4.72
CA MET A 198 5.89 25.50 3.76
C MET A 198 5.68 26.89 4.38
N GLU A 199 5.16 26.95 5.60
CA GLU A 199 5.03 28.19 6.37
C GLU A 199 6.39 28.80 6.70
N ALA A 200 7.37 27.97 7.07
CA ALA A 200 8.73 28.43 7.36
C ALA A 200 9.40 29.10 6.14
N ILE A 201 9.19 28.56 4.93
CA ILE A 201 9.66 29.18 3.69
C ILE A 201 9.07 30.59 3.52
N GLY A 202 7.76 30.75 3.79
CA GLY A 202 7.11 32.07 3.75
C GLY A 202 7.61 33.03 4.84
N ALA A 203 7.82 32.52 6.05
CA ALA A 203 8.37 33.29 7.16
C ALA A 203 9.80 33.78 6.86
N PHE A 204 10.64 32.94 6.27
CA PHE A 204 11.99 33.30 5.83
C PHE A 204 11.94 34.38 4.74
N GLY A 205 11.07 34.22 3.74
CA GLY A 205 10.88 35.21 2.66
C GLY A 205 10.43 36.59 3.16
N ASN A 206 9.73 36.65 4.30
CA ASN A 206 9.30 37.89 4.97
C ASN A 206 10.29 38.40 6.03
N GLY A 207 11.45 37.76 6.20
CA GLY A 207 12.46 38.15 7.19
C GLY A 207 12.04 37.89 8.65
N LEU A 208 11.06 37.01 8.89
CA LEU A 208 10.58 36.65 10.23
C LEU A 208 11.44 35.57 10.91
N ILE A 209 12.14 34.76 10.11
CA ILE A 209 13.12 33.76 10.57
C ILE A 209 14.39 33.87 9.72
N ASP A 210 15.50 33.40 10.25
CA ASP A 210 16.77 33.31 9.53
C ASP A 210 16.98 31.92 8.88
N MET A 211 18.07 31.77 8.14
CA MET A 211 18.43 30.50 7.49
C MET A 211 18.75 29.38 8.48
N GLU A 212 19.23 29.72 9.68
CA GLU A 212 19.53 28.73 10.72
C GLU A 212 18.23 28.11 11.24
N GLU A 213 17.23 28.93 11.55
CA GLU A 213 15.93 28.44 11.99
C GLU A 213 15.20 27.67 10.87
N LEU A 214 15.26 28.14 9.63
CA LEU A 214 14.70 27.40 8.50
C LEU A 214 15.33 26.01 8.37
N HIS A 215 16.65 25.90 8.50
CA HIS A 215 17.36 24.62 8.46
C HIS A 215 17.02 23.73 9.66
N ARG A 216 16.84 24.29 10.87
CA ARG A 216 16.37 23.52 12.02
C ARG A 216 14.98 22.91 11.79
N ILE A 217 14.07 23.65 11.15
CA ILE A 217 12.74 23.16 10.80
C ILE A 217 12.86 22.05 9.75
N GLU A 218 13.68 22.23 8.72
CA GLU A 218 13.96 21.23 7.68
C GLU A 218 14.41 19.89 8.30
N CYS A 219 15.39 19.91 9.20
CA CYS A 219 15.93 18.70 9.83
C CYS A 219 14.95 18.00 10.78
N ALA A 220 13.95 18.71 11.31
CA ALA A 220 13.06 18.20 12.34
C ALA A 220 11.66 17.79 11.83
N ALA A 221 11.19 18.36 10.71
CA ALA A 221 9.78 18.25 10.31
C ALA A 221 9.31 16.86 9.90
N LEU A 222 10.19 16.08 9.27
CA LEU A 222 9.88 14.76 8.72
C LEU A 222 10.83 13.71 9.31
N PRO A 223 10.53 13.20 10.53
CA PRO A 223 11.47 12.36 11.27
C PRO A 223 11.60 10.94 10.69
N GLY A 224 10.65 10.49 9.87
CA GLY A 224 10.50 9.09 9.53
C GLY A 224 9.66 8.76 8.31
N SER A 225 9.50 7.45 8.11
CA SER A 225 8.61 6.85 7.13
C SER A 225 7.14 7.10 7.48
N GLY A 226 6.29 7.10 6.44
CA GLY A 226 4.86 7.35 6.53
C GLY A 226 4.41 8.57 5.73
N THR A 227 3.10 8.71 5.56
CA THR A 227 2.50 9.84 4.83
C THR A 227 2.49 11.12 5.66
N CYS A 228 2.14 12.24 5.04
CA CYS A 228 1.90 13.49 5.77
C CYS A 228 0.88 13.26 6.89
N SER A 229 1.20 13.71 8.11
CA SER A 229 0.46 13.39 9.34
C SER A 229 -0.84 14.17 9.52
N ALA A 230 -0.95 15.35 8.91
CA ALA A 230 -2.18 16.14 8.91
C ALA A 230 -3.22 15.57 7.94
N MET A 231 -4.47 16.06 8.04
CA MET A 231 -5.58 15.70 7.14
C MET A 231 -5.43 16.34 5.74
N PHE A 232 -4.31 16.06 5.08
CA PHE A 232 -4.09 16.29 3.66
C PHE A 232 -4.64 15.12 2.84
N THR A 233 -4.39 15.13 1.52
CA THR A 233 -5.01 14.19 0.58
C THR A 233 -4.77 12.72 0.95
N ALA A 234 -3.55 12.29 1.30
CA ALA A 234 -3.29 10.90 1.70
C ALA A 234 -4.21 10.41 2.83
N CYS A 235 -4.23 11.12 3.97
CA CYS A 235 -5.06 10.74 5.13
C CYS A 235 -6.56 10.89 4.84
N THR A 236 -6.98 11.97 4.16
CA THR A 236 -8.38 12.14 3.74
C THR A 236 -8.85 10.99 2.86
N MET A 237 -8.05 10.60 1.87
CA MET A 237 -8.40 9.51 0.97
C MET A 237 -8.34 8.16 1.67
N ALA A 238 -7.41 7.94 2.60
CA ALA A 238 -7.37 6.73 3.40
C ALA A 238 -8.64 6.56 4.24
N SER A 239 -9.07 7.62 4.93
CA SER A 239 -10.34 7.62 5.65
C SER A 239 -11.55 7.43 4.74
N ALA A 240 -11.54 8.01 3.54
CA ALA A 240 -12.60 7.81 2.55
C ALA A 240 -12.66 6.37 2.04
N VAL A 241 -11.51 5.75 1.75
CA VAL A 241 -11.39 4.34 1.32
C VAL A 241 -11.89 3.39 2.42
N GLU A 242 -11.53 3.65 3.68
CA GLU A 242 -12.05 2.90 4.82
C GLU A 242 -13.57 3.08 4.97
N ALA A 243 -14.08 4.31 4.85
CA ALA A 243 -15.51 4.60 4.94
C ALA A 243 -16.34 3.96 3.80
N MET A 244 -15.73 3.78 2.61
CA MET A 244 -16.33 3.06 1.49
C MET A 244 -16.34 1.53 1.68
N GLY A 245 -15.70 1.01 2.73
CA GLY A 245 -15.58 -0.43 2.97
C GLY A 245 -14.52 -1.13 2.12
N MET A 246 -13.65 -0.36 1.47
CA MET A 246 -12.56 -0.89 0.64
C MET A 246 -11.27 -1.16 1.44
N ALA A 247 -11.25 -0.79 2.73
CA ALA A 247 -10.20 -1.12 3.68
C ALA A 247 -10.83 -1.55 5.01
N LEU A 248 -10.07 -2.29 5.83
CA LEU A 248 -10.58 -2.72 7.12
C LEU A 248 -10.70 -1.55 8.12
N PRO A 249 -11.72 -1.55 8.99
CA PRO A 249 -11.90 -0.51 9.99
C PRO A 249 -10.68 -0.30 10.89
N GLY A 250 -10.32 0.97 11.13
CA GLY A 250 -9.18 1.40 11.94
C GLY A 250 -7.85 1.49 11.19
N THR A 251 -7.68 0.77 10.07
CA THR A 251 -6.38 0.64 9.39
C THR A 251 -5.87 1.96 8.80
N ALA A 252 -6.75 2.92 8.47
CA ALA A 252 -6.32 4.24 7.99
C ALA A 252 -5.64 5.09 9.07
N SER A 253 -5.91 4.80 10.35
CA SER A 253 -5.45 5.60 11.49
C SER A 253 -4.14 5.10 12.14
N HIS A 254 -3.76 3.85 11.89
CA HIS A 254 -2.56 3.26 12.48
C HIS A 254 -1.29 3.87 11.86
N ALA A 255 -0.41 4.41 12.71
CA ALA A 255 0.84 5.03 12.31
C ALA A 255 1.80 4.05 11.64
N ALA A 256 2.57 4.56 10.67
CA ALA A 256 3.58 3.79 9.94
C ALA A 256 4.77 3.36 10.82
N THR A 257 5.11 4.19 11.81
CA THR A 257 6.30 4.05 12.68
C THR A 257 5.99 4.40 14.14
N THR A 258 6.94 4.19 15.05
CA THR A 258 6.84 4.64 16.46
C THR A 258 7.76 5.83 16.73
N ARG A 259 7.68 6.42 17.94
CA ARG A 259 8.58 7.54 18.33
C ARG A 259 9.98 7.04 18.67
N GLU A 260 10.11 5.77 19.03
CA GLU A 260 11.37 5.09 19.33
C GLU A 260 12.10 4.69 18.06
N ASP A 261 11.36 4.31 17.01
CA ASP A 261 11.89 3.95 15.71
C ASP A 261 11.02 4.52 14.57
N TYR A 262 11.56 5.54 13.90
CA TYR A 262 10.94 6.26 12.79
C TYR A 262 11.13 5.58 11.41
N ARG A 263 11.71 4.38 11.35
CA ARG A 263 12.02 3.70 10.09
C ARG A 263 11.41 2.31 9.98
N SER A 264 11.17 1.64 11.10
CA SER A 264 10.60 0.30 11.13
C SER A 264 9.07 0.32 11.07
N VAL A 265 8.50 -0.70 10.40
CA VAL A 265 7.05 -0.93 10.36
C VAL A 265 6.55 -1.29 11.75
N THR A 266 5.47 -0.64 12.20
CA THR A 266 4.88 -0.92 13.52
C THR A 266 4.28 -2.32 13.61
N ALA A 267 4.22 -2.87 14.83
CA ALA A 267 3.49 -4.12 15.09
C ALA A 267 2.02 -4.03 14.66
N GLN A 268 1.39 -2.87 14.84
CA GLN A 268 0.02 -2.64 14.42
C GLN A 268 -0.14 -2.73 12.89
N LYS A 269 0.82 -2.20 12.11
CA LYS A 269 0.80 -2.36 10.65
C LYS A 269 1.01 -3.79 10.18
N ARG A 270 1.81 -4.58 10.90
CA ARG A 270 1.92 -6.03 10.63
C ARG A 270 0.59 -6.75 10.88
N ILE A 271 -0.11 -6.38 11.96
CA ILE A 271 -1.46 -6.89 12.25
C ILE A 271 -2.44 -6.48 11.15
N ASP A 272 -2.40 -5.23 10.68
CA ASP A 272 -3.25 -4.76 9.58
C ASP A 272 -3.03 -5.60 8.31
N CYS A 273 -1.79 -5.97 8.00
CA CYS A 273 -1.48 -6.87 6.86
C CYS A 273 -2.13 -8.25 7.04
N ALA A 274 -1.96 -8.87 8.21
CA ALA A 274 -2.52 -10.19 8.49
C ALA A 274 -4.06 -10.18 8.46
N LEU A 275 -4.68 -9.16 9.02
CA LEU A 275 -6.14 -9.00 9.00
C LEU A 275 -6.65 -8.75 7.58
N THR A 276 -5.95 -7.93 6.78
CA THR A 276 -6.32 -7.66 5.39
C THR A 276 -6.25 -8.93 4.55
N ALA A 277 -5.18 -9.71 4.68
CA ALA A 277 -5.03 -10.99 3.98
C ALA A 277 -6.07 -12.03 4.42
N GLN A 278 -6.50 -12.02 5.69
CA GLN A 278 -7.53 -12.91 6.21
C GLN A 278 -8.95 -12.51 5.78
N ALA A 279 -9.20 -11.21 5.62
CA ALA A 279 -10.51 -10.69 5.25
C ALA A 279 -10.81 -10.84 3.76
N LEU A 280 -9.78 -10.82 2.93
CA LEU A 280 -9.87 -11.15 1.51
C LEU A 280 -10.19 -12.64 1.32
#